data_AF-A0A2V8PW99-F1
#
_entry.id   AF-A0A2V8PW99-F1
#
_cell.length_a   1.000
_cell.length_b   1.000
_cell.length_c   1.000
_cell.angle_alpha   90.00
_cell.angle_beta   90.00
_cell.angle_gamma   90.00
#
_symmetry.space_group_name_H-M   'P 1'
#
loop_
_entity.id
_entity.type
_entity.pdbx_description
1 polymer ?
#
loop_
_entity_poly.entity_id
_entity_poly.type
_entity_poly.pdbx_seq_one_letter_code
_entity_poly.pdbx_strand_id
1 'polypeptide(L)'
;MVTSAATHPGPVVAKFGGECEGTSFQPTPKLASLIRRVRLGYQNSCDSNFCNGAFLYDLNGDGRPELFVRLACGGTGNCTWGIFSDRPARLRGTFSGWFFYVHRRNASWNALTTYTRVGGDEGVIATLRNRRGTYVQTSERTERGYYGNWQPFLTRMGVPKCS
;
A
#
# COMPACT_ATOMS: atom_id res chain seq x y z
N MET A 1 22.34 15.86 -21.55
CA MET A 1 22.03 15.12 -20.30
C MET A 1 20.70 15.61 -19.80
N VAL A 2 19.68 14.77 -19.74
CA VAL A 2 18.38 15.14 -19.14
C VAL A 2 18.43 14.73 -17.68
N THR A 3 18.58 15.70 -16.79
CA THR A 3 18.40 15.51 -15.35
C THR A 3 16.96 15.08 -15.11
N SER A 4 16.76 13.79 -14.80
CA SER A 4 15.48 13.27 -14.34
C SER A 4 15.21 13.91 -12.98
N ALA A 5 14.43 14.98 -12.95
CA ALA A 5 13.87 15.49 -11.72
C ALA A 5 13.06 14.36 -11.11
N ALA A 6 13.53 13.84 -9.97
CA ALA A 6 12.76 12.92 -9.15
C ALA A 6 11.45 13.64 -8.80
N THR A 7 10.39 13.35 -9.57
CA THR A 7 9.13 14.08 -9.44
C THR A 7 8.59 13.69 -8.08
N HIS A 8 8.72 14.61 -7.12
CA HIS A 8 8.15 14.43 -5.80
C HIS A 8 6.69 14.00 -5.96
N PRO A 9 6.25 12.95 -5.26
CA PRO A 9 4.85 12.55 -5.29
C PRO A 9 3.97 13.76 -4.96
N GLY A 10 2.82 13.87 -5.62
CA GLY A 10 1.84 14.91 -5.29
C GLY A 10 1.36 14.84 -3.84
N PRO A 11 0.47 15.75 -3.40
CA PRO A 11 -0.02 15.76 -2.02
C PRO A 11 -0.68 14.42 -1.65
N VAL A 12 -0.51 14.01 -0.40
CA VAL A 12 -1.19 12.83 0.16
C VAL A 12 -2.66 13.13 0.29
N VAL A 13 -3.50 12.24 -0.22
CA VAL A 13 -4.97 12.34 -0.18
C VAL A 13 -5.64 11.22 0.60
N ALA A 14 -4.92 10.11 0.81
CA ALA A 14 -5.31 9.07 1.75
C ALA A 14 -4.08 8.40 2.33
N LYS A 15 -4.23 7.86 3.54
CA LYS A 15 -3.20 7.06 4.20
C LYS A 15 -3.86 6.00 5.07
N PHE A 16 -3.29 4.80 5.09
CA PHE A 16 -3.86 3.65 5.78
C PHE A 16 -2.81 2.55 6.00
N GLY A 17 -3.23 1.48 6.65
CA GLY A 17 -2.38 0.33 6.97
C GLY A 17 -2.15 0.22 8.48
N GLY A 18 -0.99 -0.32 8.85
CA GLY A 18 -0.62 -0.62 10.22
C GLY A 18 -1.60 -1.54 10.91
N GLU A 19 -1.87 -1.21 12.15
CA GLU A 19 -2.77 -1.89 13.09
C GLU A 19 -4.24 -1.56 12.81
N CYS A 20 -4.54 -0.71 11.82
CA CYS A 20 -5.92 -0.37 11.51
C CYS A 20 -6.63 -1.51 10.78
N GLU A 21 -7.85 -1.79 11.20
CA GLU A 21 -8.73 -2.70 10.50
C GLU A 21 -9.16 -2.10 9.16
N GLY A 22 -9.18 -2.92 8.12
CA GLY A 22 -9.80 -2.54 6.85
C GLY A 22 -11.31 -2.60 6.96
N THR A 23 -12.03 -1.97 6.03
CA THR A 23 -13.48 -2.11 5.98
C THR A 23 -13.87 -3.49 5.47
N SER A 24 -14.98 -4.02 5.99
CA SER A 24 -15.66 -5.15 5.36
C SER A 24 -16.03 -4.78 3.91
N PHE A 25 -15.86 -5.72 3.00
CA PHE A 25 -16.19 -5.54 1.58
C PHE A 25 -16.75 -6.84 1.02
N GLN A 26 -17.58 -6.73 -0.02
CA GLN A 26 -18.19 -7.87 -0.70
C GLN A 26 -17.66 -7.91 -2.15
N PRO A 27 -16.56 -8.66 -2.42
CA PRO A 27 -16.03 -8.77 -3.77
C PRO A 27 -16.90 -9.63 -4.67
N THR A 28 -16.75 -9.52 -5.99
CA THR A 28 -17.31 -10.54 -6.88
C THR A 28 -16.71 -11.92 -6.60
N PRO A 29 -17.41 -13.03 -6.92
CA PRO A 29 -16.86 -14.38 -6.76
C PRO A 29 -15.51 -14.58 -7.47
N LYS A 30 -15.30 -13.89 -8.60
CA LYS A 30 -14.04 -13.91 -9.35
C LYS A 30 -12.91 -13.27 -8.56
N LEU A 31 -13.15 -12.07 -7.99
CA LEU A 31 -12.15 -11.40 -7.16
C LEU A 31 -11.90 -12.15 -5.85
N ALA A 32 -12.94 -12.65 -5.18
CA ALA A 32 -12.81 -13.47 -3.97
C ALA A 32 -11.89 -14.68 -4.20
N SER A 33 -12.11 -15.40 -5.30
CA SER A 33 -11.29 -16.54 -5.69
C SER A 33 -9.84 -16.15 -6.01
N LEU A 34 -9.64 -14.99 -6.64
CA LEU A 34 -8.30 -14.47 -6.92
C LEU A 34 -7.56 -14.09 -5.64
N ILE A 35 -8.18 -13.35 -4.73
CA ILE A 35 -7.59 -12.96 -3.43
C ILE A 35 -7.19 -14.22 -2.66
N ARG A 36 -8.09 -15.19 -2.53
CA ARG A 36 -7.80 -16.46 -1.84
C ARG A 36 -6.60 -17.17 -2.46
N ARG A 37 -6.56 -17.29 -3.79
CA ARG A 37 -5.46 -17.94 -4.51
C ARG A 37 -4.13 -17.23 -4.24
N VAL A 38 -4.10 -15.90 -4.32
CA VAL A 38 -2.88 -15.12 -4.09
C VAL A 38 -2.43 -15.26 -2.64
N ARG A 39 -3.37 -15.22 -1.68
CA ARG A 39 -3.07 -15.36 -0.24
C ARG A 39 -2.46 -16.72 0.10
N LEU A 40 -3.00 -17.82 -0.45
CA LEU A 40 -2.48 -19.18 -0.27
C LEU A 40 -1.04 -19.37 -0.80
N GLY A 41 -0.53 -18.44 -1.61
CA GLY A 41 0.85 -18.44 -2.07
C GLY A 41 1.88 -18.00 -1.01
N TYR A 42 1.44 -17.53 0.17
CA TYR A 42 2.30 -17.05 1.24
C TYR A 42 2.32 -18.03 2.41
N GLN A 43 3.52 -18.39 2.91
CA GLN A 43 3.68 -19.33 4.03
C GLN A 43 3.04 -18.83 5.34
N ASN A 44 3.03 -17.51 5.56
CA ASN A 44 2.41 -16.86 6.71
C ASN A 44 1.15 -16.10 6.27
N SER A 45 0.20 -16.80 5.68
CA SER A 45 -1.04 -16.21 5.17
C SER A 45 -1.79 -15.47 6.28
N CYS A 46 -2.28 -14.27 5.94
CA CYS A 46 -3.04 -13.44 6.86
C CYS A 46 -4.50 -13.93 6.87
N ASP A 47 -4.84 -14.82 7.80
CA ASP A 47 -6.14 -15.51 7.85
C ASP A 47 -7.01 -15.13 9.07
N SER A 48 -6.57 -14.18 9.88
CA SER A 48 -7.37 -13.66 10.99
C SER A 48 -8.44 -12.65 10.52
N ASN A 49 -9.41 -12.34 11.39
CA ASN A 49 -10.46 -11.35 11.10
C ASN A 49 -9.88 -9.98 10.67
N PHE A 50 -8.74 -9.61 11.26
CA PHE A 50 -7.98 -8.41 10.91
C PHE A 50 -7.60 -8.34 9.41
N CYS A 51 -7.40 -9.49 8.78
CA CYS A 51 -6.98 -9.64 7.39
C CYS A 51 -8.15 -9.73 6.40
N ASN A 52 -9.39 -9.84 6.90
CA ASN A 52 -10.59 -10.00 6.06
C ASN A 52 -11.13 -8.66 5.55
N GLY A 53 -10.76 -7.55 6.21
CA GLY A 53 -11.03 -6.22 5.69
C GLY A 53 -10.08 -5.81 4.56
N ALA A 54 -10.50 -4.84 3.76
CA ALA A 54 -9.67 -4.17 2.77
C ALA A 54 -9.66 -2.66 3.02
N PHE A 55 -8.57 -1.99 2.65
CA PHE A 55 -8.63 -0.55 2.43
C PHE A 55 -9.06 -0.29 1.01
N LEU A 56 -9.99 0.65 0.84
CA LEU A 56 -10.62 0.95 -0.44
C LEU A 56 -10.22 2.35 -0.86
N TYR A 57 -9.70 2.48 -2.07
CA TYR A 57 -9.44 3.79 -2.66
C TYR A 57 -9.56 3.70 -4.18
N ASP A 58 -10.30 4.62 -4.80
CA ASP A 58 -10.35 4.73 -6.27
C ASP A 58 -9.04 5.33 -6.79
N LEU A 59 -8.12 4.47 -7.22
CA LEU A 59 -6.81 4.91 -7.65
C LEU A 59 -6.85 5.50 -9.05
N ASN A 60 -7.88 5.22 -9.84
CA ASN A 60 -7.91 5.48 -11.27
C ASN A 60 -9.01 6.46 -11.71
N GLY A 61 -9.94 6.80 -10.82
CA GLY A 61 -11.02 7.75 -11.05
C GLY A 61 -12.25 7.18 -11.76
N ASP A 62 -12.40 5.85 -11.85
CA ASP A 62 -13.54 5.20 -12.52
C ASP A 62 -14.78 5.02 -11.61
N GLY A 63 -14.70 5.49 -10.36
CA GLY A 63 -15.77 5.37 -9.37
C GLY A 63 -15.86 3.99 -8.71
N ARG A 64 -14.90 3.09 -8.96
CA ARG A 64 -14.82 1.76 -8.34
C ARG A 64 -13.49 1.62 -7.62
N PRO A 65 -13.50 1.48 -6.29
CA PRO A 65 -12.25 1.46 -5.54
C PRO A 65 -11.40 0.23 -5.88
N GLU A 66 -10.09 0.46 -5.95
CA GLU A 66 -9.11 -0.60 -5.76
C GLU A 66 -9.06 -1.02 -4.29
N LEU A 67 -8.77 -2.30 -4.09
CA LEU A 67 -8.74 -2.96 -2.80
C LEU A 67 -7.32 -3.28 -2.40
N PHE A 68 -6.92 -2.81 -1.22
CA PHE A 68 -5.66 -3.14 -0.57
C PHE A 68 -5.94 -4.22 0.48
N VAL A 69 -5.50 -5.43 0.19
CA VAL A 69 -5.80 -6.62 1.00
C VAL A 69 -4.50 -7.16 1.58
N ARG A 70 -4.49 -7.44 2.89
CA ARG A 70 -3.37 -8.13 3.53
C ARG A 70 -3.31 -9.58 3.04
N LEU A 71 -2.14 -9.97 2.57
CA LEU A 71 -1.87 -11.32 2.08
C LEU A 71 -1.09 -12.13 3.12
N ALA A 72 -0.14 -11.48 3.78
CA ALA A 72 0.67 -12.06 4.86
C ALA A 72 1.10 -10.94 5.80
N CYS A 73 1.23 -11.20 7.09
CA CYS A 73 1.73 -10.23 8.06
C CYS A 73 2.79 -10.84 8.96
N GLY A 74 3.83 -10.07 9.25
CA GLY A 74 4.86 -10.41 10.24
C GLY A 74 4.56 -9.80 11.60
N GLY A 75 5.32 -10.20 12.62
CA GLY A 75 5.12 -9.75 14.01
C GLY A 75 5.42 -8.25 14.26
N THR A 76 6.05 -7.55 13.32
CA THR A 76 6.41 -6.12 13.46
C THR A 76 5.40 -5.15 12.85
N GLY A 77 4.20 -5.63 12.51
CA GLY A 77 3.13 -4.84 11.88
C GLY A 77 3.27 -4.67 10.36
N ASN A 78 4.45 -4.97 9.81
CA ASN A 78 4.62 -5.04 8.36
C ASN A 78 3.80 -6.18 7.77
N CYS A 79 3.11 -5.89 6.67
CA CYS A 79 2.41 -6.89 5.90
C CYS A 79 2.83 -6.86 4.44
N THR A 80 2.69 -8.00 3.77
CA THR A 80 2.58 -8.07 2.32
C THR A 80 1.14 -7.80 1.94
N TRP A 81 0.96 -6.86 1.04
CA TRP A 81 -0.34 -6.40 0.56
C TRP A 81 -0.49 -6.74 -0.91
N GLY A 82 -1.71 -7.09 -1.32
CA GLY A 82 -2.11 -7.12 -2.71
C GLY A 82 -3.02 -5.93 -3.01
N ILE A 83 -2.78 -5.27 -4.14
CA ILE A 83 -3.68 -4.26 -4.70
C ILE A 83 -4.53 -4.96 -5.75
N PHE A 84 -5.86 -4.87 -5.66
CA PHE A 84 -6.77 -5.55 -6.57
C PHE A 84 -7.80 -4.60 -7.18
N SER A 85 -8.24 -4.87 -8.41
CA SER A 85 -9.50 -4.33 -8.95
C SER A 85 -10.52 -5.47 -9.08
N ASP A 86 -11.81 -5.17 -8.95
CA ASP A 86 -12.89 -6.18 -8.97
C ASP A 86 -13.47 -6.44 -10.38
N ARG A 87 -13.55 -5.40 -11.22
CA ARG A 87 -14.23 -5.49 -12.53
C ARG A 87 -13.41 -4.83 -13.65
N PRO A 88 -12.54 -5.60 -14.35
CA PRO A 88 -12.32 -7.05 -14.17
C PRO A 88 -11.47 -7.37 -12.93
N ALA A 89 -11.69 -8.57 -12.38
CA ALA A 89 -10.92 -9.11 -11.26
C ALA A 89 -9.44 -9.23 -11.66
N ARG A 90 -8.57 -8.40 -11.05
CA ARG A 90 -7.15 -8.34 -11.39
C ARG A 90 -6.30 -8.03 -10.17
N LEU A 91 -5.19 -8.74 -10.04
CA LEU A 91 -4.09 -8.33 -9.17
C LEU A 91 -3.32 -7.22 -9.88
N ARG A 92 -3.21 -6.08 -9.20
CA ARG A 92 -2.52 -4.86 -9.67
C ARG A 92 -1.11 -4.74 -9.11
N GLY A 93 -0.70 -5.62 -8.21
CA GLY A 93 0.67 -5.68 -7.68
C GLY A 93 0.68 -6.15 -6.23
N THR A 94 1.84 -6.62 -5.77
CA THR A 94 2.06 -7.03 -4.38
C THR A 94 3.25 -6.27 -3.80
N PHE A 95 3.09 -5.74 -2.60
CA PHE A 95 4.08 -4.87 -1.97
C PHE A 95 4.12 -5.05 -0.47
N SER A 96 5.31 -4.95 0.11
CA SER A 96 5.49 -4.90 1.56
C SER A 96 5.31 -3.48 2.08
N GLY A 97 4.70 -3.36 3.25
CA GLY A 97 4.53 -2.08 3.92
C GLY A 97 3.85 -2.23 5.27
N TRP A 98 4.22 -1.36 6.19
CA TRP A 98 3.42 -1.04 7.36
C TRP A 98 2.30 -0.08 6.95
N PHE A 99 2.64 1.03 6.29
CA PHE A 99 1.67 2.04 5.84
C PHE A 99 1.70 2.27 4.33
N PHE A 100 0.55 2.68 3.78
CA PHE A 100 0.40 3.21 2.43
C PHE A 100 -0.02 4.68 2.48
N TYR A 101 0.48 5.43 1.51
CA TYR A 101 0.13 6.82 1.26
C TYR A 101 -0.26 6.96 -0.21
N VAL A 102 -1.49 7.41 -0.46
CA VAL A 102 -2.00 7.69 -1.79
C VAL A 102 -1.72 9.14 -2.13
N HIS A 103 -1.03 9.36 -3.24
CA HIS A 103 -0.65 10.69 -3.72
C HIS A 103 -1.50 11.08 -4.92
N ARG A 104 -2.18 12.23 -4.83
CA ARG A 104 -2.97 12.77 -5.93
C ARG A 104 -2.07 13.04 -7.14
N ARG A 105 -2.53 12.65 -8.32
CA ARG A 105 -1.89 13.00 -9.60
C ARG A 105 -2.91 13.49 -10.60
N ASN A 106 -2.47 14.38 -11.49
CA ASN A 106 -3.16 14.69 -12.75
C ASN A 106 -2.81 13.62 -13.80
N ALA A 107 -2.91 12.35 -13.42
CA ALA A 107 -2.63 11.20 -14.25
C ALA A 107 -3.76 10.18 -14.05
N SER A 108 -3.90 9.23 -14.97
CA SER A 108 -4.95 8.22 -14.91
C SER A 108 -4.89 7.30 -13.70
N TRP A 109 -3.77 7.25 -12.97
CA TRP A 109 -3.64 6.50 -11.72
C TRP A 109 -2.81 7.29 -10.70
N ASN A 110 -3.29 7.31 -9.46
CA ASN A 110 -2.58 7.89 -8.32
C ASN A 110 -1.22 7.19 -8.09
N ALA A 111 -0.21 7.92 -7.62
CA ALA A 111 1.03 7.30 -7.15
C ALA A 111 0.84 6.82 -5.71
N LEU A 112 1.60 5.81 -5.32
CA LEU A 112 1.60 5.28 -3.97
C LEU A 112 2.99 5.39 -3.37
N THR A 113 3.04 5.57 -2.06
CA THR A 113 4.25 5.34 -1.27
C THR A 113 3.94 4.30 -0.21
N THR A 114 4.84 3.34 -0.01
CA THR A 114 4.82 2.48 1.18
C THR A 114 5.87 2.93 2.17
N TYR A 115 5.60 2.69 3.45
CA TYR A 115 6.59 2.75 4.52
C TYR A 115 6.65 1.38 5.18
N THR A 116 7.81 0.72 5.11
CA THR A 116 8.10 -0.55 5.79
C THR A 116 9.00 -0.25 6.97
N ARG A 117 8.62 -0.69 8.17
CA ARG A 117 9.44 -0.51 9.36
C ARG A 117 10.56 -1.54 9.38
N VAL A 118 11.81 -1.10 9.50
CA VAL A 118 12.97 -2.00 9.68
C VAL A 118 13.40 -2.01 11.14
N GLY A 119 13.39 -0.85 11.80
CA GLY A 119 13.79 -0.69 13.20
C GLY A 119 12.95 0.33 13.96
N GLY A 120 13.40 0.71 15.16
CA GLY A 120 12.79 1.80 15.93
C GLY A 120 12.90 3.15 15.22
N ASP A 121 14.02 3.34 14.55
CA ASP A 121 14.46 4.58 13.92
C ASP A 121 14.67 4.45 12.40
N GLU A 122 14.52 3.27 11.82
CA GLU A 122 14.76 3.02 10.40
C GLU A 122 13.50 2.53 9.69
N GLY A 123 13.23 3.10 8.51
CA GLY A 123 12.22 2.58 7.60
C GLY A 123 12.62 2.66 6.13
N VAL A 124 12.05 1.76 5.33
CA VAL A 124 12.20 1.70 3.88
C VAL A 124 10.98 2.31 3.22
N ILE A 125 11.20 3.23 2.29
CA ILE A 125 10.19 3.99 1.58
C ILE A 125 10.25 3.62 0.10
N ALA A 126 9.23 2.92 -0.39
CA ALA A 126 9.09 2.61 -1.80
C ALA A 126 8.07 3.53 -2.47
N THR A 127 8.38 4.02 -3.66
CA THR A 127 7.41 4.71 -4.54
C THR A 127 6.91 3.74 -5.58
N LEU A 128 5.58 3.60 -5.67
CA LEU A 128 4.91 2.71 -6.60
C LEU A 128 4.15 3.54 -7.64
N ARG A 129 4.28 3.15 -8.90
CA ARG A 129 3.57 3.81 -10.00
C ARG A 129 2.88 2.77 -10.87
N ASN A 130 1.69 3.11 -11.33
CA ASN A 130 1.00 2.32 -12.34
C ASN A 130 1.74 2.39 -13.68
N ARG A 131 1.99 1.23 -14.27
CA ARG A 131 2.47 1.04 -15.63
C ARG A 131 1.53 0.08 -16.34
N ARG A 132 0.72 0.60 -17.26
CA ARG A 132 -0.24 -0.19 -18.08
C ARG A 132 -1.21 -1.03 -17.25
N GLY A 133 -1.71 -0.48 -16.14
CA GLY A 133 -2.71 -1.14 -15.30
C GLY A 133 -2.13 -2.06 -14.22
N THR A 134 -0.82 -2.03 -13.98
CA THR A 134 -0.17 -2.74 -12.86
C THR A 134 0.77 -1.77 -12.15
N TYR A 135 0.73 -1.73 -10.82
CA TYR A 135 1.70 -1.02 -10.02
C TYR A 135 3.04 -1.75 -10.04
N VAL A 136 4.11 -0.97 -10.12
CA VAL A 136 5.48 -1.44 -9.94
C VAL A 136 6.21 -0.47 -9.02
N GLN A 137 7.16 -0.99 -8.24
CA GLN A 137 8.11 -0.16 -7.50
C GLN A 137 9.03 0.55 -8.50
N THR A 138 9.07 1.87 -8.44
CA THR A 138 9.93 2.69 -9.32
C THR A 138 11.14 3.26 -8.61
N SER A 139 11.11 3.33 -7.29
CA SER A 139 12.24 3.74 -6.47
C SER A 139 12.05 3.23 -5.05
N GLU A 140 13.16 3.10 -4.34
CA GLU A 140 13.21 2.77 -2.93
C GLU A 140 14.31 3.61 -2.28
N ARG A 141 14.11 3.98 -1.02
CA ARG A 141 15.16 4.56 -0.19
C ARG A 141 14.94 4.19 1.26
N THR A 142 16.01 4.12 2.02
CA THR A 142 15.96 4.02 3.48
C THR A 142 16.03 5.41 4.09
N GLU A 143 15.21 5.68 5.09
CA GLU A 143 15.35 6.84 5.96
C GLU A 143 15.63 6.38 7.39
N ARG A 144 16.69 6.93 7.97
CA ARG A 144 17.10 6.72 9.36
C ARG A 144 16.81 7.97 10.17
N GLY A 145 16.28 7.77 11.36
CA GLY A 145 16.07 8.79 12.37
C GLY A 145 17.35 9.18 13.07
N TYR A 146 17.23 10.23 13.85
CA TYR A 146 18.26 10.71 14.77
C TYR A 146 17.57 11.21 16.04
N TYR A 147 18.35 11.54 17.07
CA TYR A 147 17.82 12.02 18.33
C TYR A 147 16.89 13.23 18.14
N GLY A 148 15.66 13.16 18.66
CA GLY A 148 14.62 14.17 18.48
C GLY A 148 13.74 13.99 17.23
N ASN A 149 14.12 13.11 16.30
CA ASN A 149 13.29 12.73 15.14
C ASN A 149 13.56 11.29 14.70
N TRP A 150 13.05 10.34 15.48
CA TRP A 150 13.31 8.91 15.27
C TRP A 150 12.69 8.37 13.98
N GLN A 151 11.61 8.95 13.46
CA GLN A 151 10.96 8.45 12.24
C GLN A 151 10.65 9.60 11.27
N PRO A 152 11.68 10.17 10.61
CA PRO A 152 11.55 11.41 9.83
C PRO A 152 10.45 11.35 8.78
N PHE A 153 10.30 10.21 8.10
CA PHE A 153 9.26 10.03 7.10
C PHE A 153 7.86 10.11 7.72
N LEU A 154 7.63 9.42 8.83
CA LEU A 154 6.34 9.43 9.52
C LEU A 154 6.04 10.79 10.16
N THR A 155 7.05 11.50 10.64
CA THR A 155 6.91 12.90 11.09
C THR A 155 6.40 13.81 9.97
N ARG A 156 6.91 13.65 8.74
CA ARG A 156 6.50 14.48 7.59
C ARG A 156 5.15 14.08 7.01
N MET A 157 4.86 12.78 6.94
CA MET A 157 3.67 12.26 6.25
C MET A 157 2.47 12.04 7.20
N GLY A 158 2.76 11.96 8.50
CA GLY A 158 1.82 11.66 9.57
C GLY A 158 1.40 10.19 9.58
N VAL A 159 1.36 9.58 10.76
CA VAL A 159 0.89 8.20 10.95
C VAL A 159 -0.61 8.08 10.58
N PRO A 160 -1.03 7.03 9.86
CA PRO A 160 -2.45 6.72 9.68
C PRO A 160 -3.16 6.54 11.03
N LYS A 161 -4.37 7.08 11.15
CA LYS A 161 -5.22 6.88 12.34
C LYS A 161 -6.34 5.94 11.96
N CYS A 162 -6.64 5.00 12.84
CA CYS A 162 -7.80 4.14 12.68
C CYS A 162 -9.07 4.96 12.94
N SER A 163 -10.08 4.79 12.11
CA SER A 163 -11.36 5.50 12.16
C SER A 163 -12.41 4.71 12.90
#